data_AF-A0A944I2Z0-F1
#
_entry.id   AF-A0A944I2Z0-F1
#
_cell.length_a   1.000
_cell.length_b   1.000
_cell.length_c   1.000
_cell.angle_alpha   90.00
_cell.angle_beta   90.00
_cell.angle_gamma   90.00
#
_symmetry.space_group_name_H-M   'P 1'
#
loop_
_entity.id
_entity.type
_entity.pdbx_description
1 polymer ?
#
loop_
_entity_poly.entity_id
_entity_poly.type
_entity_poly.pdbx_seq_one_letter_code
_entity_poly.pdbx_strand_id
1 'polypeptide(L)'
;MSEAQDLVLRLRAAGMSNRAIGREIGRNDRLIKYVADGDKPGNNLVESLRALAAKRGGDTAATVPQAPRRKTAKGATAKVRRKSRWAAGRTVKVKAQAVKSGAKAVMARLHQAAIDGDRVAFTLTFDKRAQLTMSDGTPIPPDGKEQTAEIGNKGSGFPAAYVEQKCAGDLVGWLVRYLMDANRLQAPAMPIGLEIRVWNPDPKQTARDAEDGLQVSEDNDAGTDQS
;
A
#
# COMPACT_ATOMS: atom_id res chain seq x y z
N MET A 1 -33.94 13.12 -10.29
CA MET A 1 -33.06 13.94 -9.42
C MET A 1 -33.31 13.53 -7.98
N SER A 2 -32.28 13.42 -7.15
CA SER A 2 -32.47 13.11 -5.72
C SER A 2 -32.72 14.39 -4.93
N GLU A 3 -33.49 14.33 -3.84
CA GLU A 3 -33.75 15.52 -3.01
C GLU A 3 -32.44 16.16 -2.50
N ALA A 4 -31.46 15.35 -2.11
CA ALA A 4 -30.17 15.86 -1.67
C ALA A 4 -29.43 16.62 -2.80
N GLN A 5 -29.54 16.13 -4.04
CA GLN A 5 -28.98 16.80 -5.21
C GLN A 5 -29.65 18.16 -5.43
N ASP A 6 -30.98 18.23 -5.36
CA ASP A 6 -31.73 19.49 -5.53
C ASP A 6 -31.34 20.53 -4.48
N LEU A 7 -31.24 20.12 -3.20
CA LEU A 7 -30.81 21.00 -2.10
C LEU A 7 -29.39 21.51 -2.30
N VAL A 8 -28.46 20.65 -2.72
CA VAL A 8 -27.07 21.07 -3.01
C VAL A 8 -27.02 22.06 -4.17
N LEU A 9 -27.79 21.82 -5.24
CA LEU A 9 -27.84 22.72 -6.39
C LEU A 9 -28.43 24.09 -6.02
N ARG A 10 -29.48 24.13 -5.19
CA ARG A 10 -30.05 25.39 -4.67
C ARG A 10 -29.05 26.16 -3.82
N LEU A 11 -28.34 25.49 -2.91
CA LEU A 11 -27.32 26.13 -2.07
C LEU A 11 -26.15 26.67 -2.91
N ARG A 12 -25.77 25.98 -3.99
CA ARG A 12 -24.77 26.47 -4.95
C ARG A 12 -25.27 27.67 -5.74
N ALA A 13 -26.51 27.65 -6.20
CA ALA A 13 -27.14 28.79 -6.87
C ALA A 13 -27.22 30.02 -5.94
N ALA A 14 -27.39 29.80 -4.63
CA ALA A 14 -27.29 30.83 -3.60
C ALA A 14 -25.84 31.25 -3.25
N GLY A 15 -24.85 30.85 -4.06
CA GLY A 15 -23.45 31.27 -3.93
C GLY A 15 -22.59 30.46 -2.95
N MET A 16 -23.10 29.37 -2.37
CA MET A 16 -22.26 28.53 -1.50
C MET A 16 -21.35 27.60 -2.30
N SER A 17 -20.07 27.57 -1.95
CA SER A 17 -19.14 26.59 -2.49
C SER A 17 -19.36 25.20 -1.88
N ASN A 18 -18.98 24.15 -2.60
CA ASN A 18 -19.01 22.77 -2.09
C ASN A 18 -18.26 22.61 -0.75
N ARG A 19 -17.18 23.38 -0.57
CA ARG A 19 -16.39 23.42 0.66
C ARG A 19 -17.17 24.05 1.82
N ALA A 20 -17.88 25.15 1.56
CA ALA A 20 -18.70 25.81 2.58
C ALA A 20 -19.88 24.92 3.01
N ILE A 21 -20.59 24.33 2.04
CA ILE A 21 -21.69 23.38 2.29
C ILE A 21 -21.17 22.20 3.11
N GLY A 22 -20.05 21.60 2.69
CA GLY A 22 -19.42 20.49 3.40
C GLY A 22 -19.08 20.85 4.85
N ARG A 23 -18.45 22.00 5.09
CA ARG A 23 -18.07 22.45 6.43
C ARG A 23 -19.29 22.59 7.36
N GLU A 24 -20.36 23.23 6.91
CA GLU A 24 -21.57 23.45 7.72
C GLU A 24 -22.25 22.12 8.12
N ILE A 25 -22.27 21.12 7.23
CA ILE A 25 -22.91 19.82 7.51
C ILE A 25 -21.95 18.74 8.03
N GLY A 26 -20.67 19.05 8.29
CA GLY A 26 -19.71 18.07 8.80
C GLY A 26 -19.16 17.08 7.77
N ARG A 27 -19.05 17.50 6.51
CA ARG A 27 -18.66 16.66 5.37
C ARG A 27 -17.54 17.28 4.54
N ASN A 28 -16.90 16.44 3.73
CA ASN A 28 -15.91 16.92 2.77
C ASN A 28 -16.57 17.47 1.51
N ASP A 29 -15.92 18.44 0.91
CA ASP A 29 -16.28 19.09 -0.36
C ASP A 29 -16.47 18.08 -1.51
N ARG A 30 -15.64 17.03 -1.54
CA ARG A 30 -15.70 15.98 -2.56
C ARG A 30 -17.00 15.18 -2.51
N LEU A 31 -17.55 14.93 -1.31
CA LEU A 31 -18.86 14.28 -1.20
C LEU A 31 -19.97 15.17 -1.73
N ILE A 32 -19.92 16.48 -1.46
CA ILE A 32 -20.91 17.44 -1.98
C ILE A 32 -20.85 17.48 -3.51
N LYS A 33 -19.65 17.48 -4.10
CA LYS A 33 -19.47 17.36 -5.55
C LYS A 33 -20.15 16.09 -6.10
N TYR A 34 -19.87 14.92 -5.53
CA TYR A 34 -20.48 13.67 -5.98
C TYR A 34 -22.02 13.65 -5.88
N VAL A 35 -22.60 14.35 -4.90
CA VAL A 35 -24.06 14.47 -4.78
C VAL A 35 -24.60 15.43 -5.84
N ALA A 36 -23.93 16.56 -6.08
CA ALA A 36 -24.32 17.51 -7.13
C ALA A 36 -24.27 16.88 -8.52
N ASP A 37 -23.23 16.11 -8.81
CA ASP A 37 -22.99 15.44 -10.09
C ASP A 37 -23.92 14.22 -10.29
N GLY A 38 -24.68 13.80 -9.26
CA GLY A 38 -25.60 12.66 -9.33
C GLY A 38 -24.95 11.29 -9.09
N ASP A 39 -23.62 11.24 -8.92
CA ASP A 39 -22.86 10.01 -8.64
C ASP A 39 -23.25 9.35 -7.31
N LYS A 40 -23.81 10.13 -6.37
CA LYS A 40 -24.25 9.64 -5.06
C LYS A 40 -25.62 10.19 -4.70
N PRO A 41 -26.55 9.35 -4.21
CA PRO A 41 -27.91 9.78 -3.90
C PRO A 41 -28.01 10.75 -2.71
N GLY A 42 -27.03 10.74 -1.79
CA GLY A 42 -26.98 11.74 -0.71
C GLY A 42 -28.09 11.68 0.33
N ASN A 43 -28.95 10.65 0.36
CA ASN A 43 -30.12 10.57 1.25
C ASN A 43 -29.82 10.84 2.73
N ASN A 44 -28.65 10.41 3.22
CA ASN A 44 -28.20 10.64 4.60
C ASN A 44 -27.81 12.09 4.90
N LEU A 45 -27.84 12.99 3.92
CA LEU A 45 -27.49 14.42 4.04
C LEU A 45 -28.74 15.32 4.03
N VAL A 46 -29.91 14.80 3.65
CA VAL A 46 -31.11 15.61 3.37
C VAL A 46 -31.50 16.48 4.56
N GLU A 47 -31.54 15.93 5.76
CA GLU A 47 -31.91 16.66 6.97
C GLU A 47 -30.97 17.85 7.23
N SER A 48 -29.65 17.62 7.19
CA SER A 48 -28.65 18.68 7.34
C SER A 48 -28.72 19.73 6.21
N LEU A 49 -28.96 19.29 4.98
CA LEU A 49 -29.07 20.19 3.82
C LEU A 49 -30.34 21.05 3.87
N ARG A 50 -31.46 20.51 4.34
CA ARG A 50 -32.70 21.27 4.57
C ARG A 50 -32.50 22.32 5.66
N ALA A 51 -31.90 21.94 6.79
CA ALA A 51 -31.60 22.87 7.87
C ALA A 51 -30.64 23.99 7.42
N LEU A 52 -29.63 23.66 6.61
CA LEU A 52 -28.71 24.65 6.04
C LEU A 52 -29.42 25.59 5.07
N ALA A 53 -30.32 25.07 4.22
CA ALA A 53 -31.11 25.88 3.31
C ALA A 53 -32.05 26.84 4.07
N ALA A 54 -32.70 26.38 5.15
CA ALA A 54 -33.53 27.21 6.02
C ALA A 54 -32.70 28.32 6.69
N LYS A 55 -31.54 27.97 7.26
CA LYS A 55 -30.59 28.94 7.86
C LYS A 55 -30.16 30.01 6.86
N ARG A 56 -29.92 29.63 5.60
CA ARG A 56 -29.58 30.59 4.54
C ARG A 56 -30.76 31.47 4.09
N GLY A 57 -31.98 30.96 4.22
CA GLY A 57 -33.22 31.68 3.93
C GLY A 57 -33.65 32.67 5.01
N GLY A 58 -32.86 32.85 6.07
CA GLY A 58 -33.14 33.82 7.14
C GLY A 58 -33.64 33.22 8.45
N ASP A 59 -33.81 31.89 8.53
CA ASP A 59 -34.16 31.21 9.78
C ASP A 59 -32.93 31.04 10.66
N THR A 60 -32.62 32.06 11.46
CA THR A 60 -31.45 32.08 12.34
C THR A 60 -31.56 31.12 13.53
N ALA A 61 -32.75 30.60 13.82
CA ALA A 61 -32.96 29.57 14.84
C ALA A 61 -32.61 28.15 14.34
N ALA A 62 -32.49 27.97 13.01
CA ALA A 62 -32.16 26.68 12.43
C ALA A 62 -30.72 26.24 12.78
N THR A 63 -30.61 25.28 13.70
CA THR A 63 -29.36 24.58 13.96
C THR A 63 -29.12 23.54 12.87
N VAL A 64 -27.96 23.58 12.22
CA VAL A 64 -27.61 22.62 11.16
C VAL A 64 -27.03 21.35 11.81
N PRO A 65 -27.75 20.22 11.80
CA PRO A 65 -27.22 18.99 12.38
C PRO A 65 -26.05 18.46 11.54
N GLN A 66 -25.07 17.86 12.20
CA GLN A 66 -23.99 17.15 11.50
C GLN A 66 -24.57 15.96 10.74
N ALA A 67 -24.30 15.87 9.45
CA ALA A 67 -24.91 14.83 8.62
C ALA A 67 -24.43 13.44 9.07
N PRO A 68 -25.34 12.47 9.32
CA PRO A 68 -24.98 11.12 9.74
C PRO A 68 -24.26 10.34 8.64
N ARG A 69 -23.41 9.38 9.00
CA ARG A 69 -22.72 8.53 8.03
C ARG A 69 -23.71 7.59 7.37
N ARG A 70 -23.47 7.22 6.11
CA ARG A 70 -24.32 6.24 5.41
C ARG A 70 -24.36 4.94 6.20
N LYS A 71 -25.57 4.39 6.37
CA LYS A 71 -25.78 3.06 6.93
C LYS A 71 -25.66 1.99 5.83
N THR A 72 -25.33 0.76 6.21
CA THR A 72 -25.46 -0.42 5.34
C THR A 72 -26.95 -0.75 5.18
N ALA A 73 -27.29 -1.65 4.25
CA ALA A 73 -28.66 -2.11 4.07
C ALA A 73 -29.28 -2.72 5.35
N LYS A 74 -28.44 -3.20 6.29
CA LYS A 74 -28.84 -3.73 7.60
C LYS A 74 -28.81 -2.68 8.72
N GLY A 75 -28.71 -1.39 8.39
CA GLY A 75 -28.75 -0.29 9.38
C GLY A 75 -27.45 -0.01 10.13
N ALA A 76 -26.42 -0.85 10.01
CA ALA A 76 -25.12 -0.63 10.65
C ALA A 76 -24.32 0.51 9.98
N THR A 77 -23.44 1.19 10.71
CA THR A 77 -22.56 2.22 10.14
C THR A 77 -21.68 1.63 9.02
N ALA A 78 -21.65 2.25 7.84
CA ALA A 78 -20.83 1.75 6.74
C ALA A 78 -19.33 1.73 7.12
N LYS A 79 -18.72 0.54 7.04
CA LYS A 79 -17.29 0.34 7.30
C LYS A 79 -16.46 1.20 6.33
N VAL A 80 -15.55 2.00 6.87
CA VAL A 80 -14.57 2.75 6.08
C VAL A 80 -13.52 1.76 5.59
N ARG A 81 -13.44 1.53 4.27
CA ARG A 81 -12.27 0.89 3.68
C ARG A 81 -11.08 1.85 3.86
N ARG A 82 -10.24 1.59 4.86
CA ARG A 82 -8.91 2.22 4.92
C ARG A 82 -8.14 1.80 3.67
N LYS A 83 -7.36 2.73 3.08
CA LYS A 83 -6.40 2.42 2.02
C LYS A 83 -5.59 1.21 2.51
N SER A 84 -5.52 0.13 1.72
CA SER A 84 -4.89 -1.10 2.19
C SER A 84 -3.44 -0.79 2.54
N ARG A 85 -3.16 -0.74 3.84
CA ARG A 85 -1.81 -0.96 4.34
C ARG A 85 -1.39 -2.35 3.84
N TRP A 86 -0.11 -2.58 3.64
CA TRP A 86 0.37 -3.95 3.77
C TRP A 86 -0.04 -4.37 5.18
N ALA A 87 -1.10 -5.18 5.29
CA ALA A 87 -1.49 -5.68 6.59
C ALA A 87 -0.54 -6.85 6.85
N ALA A 88 0.12 -6.86 8.00
CA ALA A 88 0.95 -7.98 8.44
C ALA A 88 0.21 -9.32 8.20
N GLY A 89 0.90 -10.29 7.61
CA GLY A 89 0.34 -11.58 7.20
C GLY A 89 -0.33 -11.58 5.82
N ARG A 90 -0.10 -10.57 4.97
CA ARG A 90 -0.57 -10.56 3.58
C ARG A 90 0.55 -10.76 2.57
N THR A 91 0.25 -11.58 1.56
CA THR A 91 1.00 -11.68 0.31
C THR A 91 0.44 -10.66 -0.69
N VAL A 92 1.33 -9.91 -1.34
CA VAL A 92 1.00 -8.95 -2.38
C VAL A 92 1.59 -9.42 -3.69
N LYS A 93 0.72 -9.75 -4.64
CA LYS A 93 1.13 -10.00 -6.03
C LYS A 93 1.32 -8.68 -6.76
N VAL A 94 2.49 -8.50 -7.37
CA VAL A 94 2.83 -7.35 -8.19
C VAL A 94 2.42 -7.65 -9.62
N LYS A 95 1.71 -6.72 -10.27
CA LYS A 95 1.29 -6.89 -11.67
C LYS A 95 2.51 -6.98 -12.58
N ALA A 96 2.49 -7.83 -13.61
CA ALA A 96 3.59 -8.02 -14.55
C ALA A 96 4.15 -6.71 -15.13
N GLN A 97 3.29 -5.75 -15.48
CA GLN A 97 3.74 -4.43 -15.96
C GLN A 97 4.53 -3.63 -14.91
N ALA A 98 4.16 -3.77 -13.63
CA ALA A 98 4.91 -3.16 -12.55
C ALA A 98 6.25 -3.88 -12.34
N VAL A 99 6.32 -5.21 -12.54
CA VAL A 99 7.59 -5.96 -12.48
C VAL A 99 8.57 -5.44 -13.53
N LYS A 100 8.12 -5.27 -14.78
CA LYS A 100 8.94 -4.71 -15.88
C LYS A 100 9.48 -3.30 -15.61
N SER A 101 8.88 -2.55 -14.68
CA SER A 101 9.28 -1.19 -14.33
C SER A 101 10.00 -1.10 -12.98
N GLY A 102 10.58 -2.21 -12.50
CA GLY A 102 11.32 -2.26 -11.24
C GLY A 102 10.44 -2.30 -9.98
N ALA A 103 9.14 -2.55 -10.16
CA ALA A 103 8.12 -2.50 -9.12
C ALA A 103 8.03 -1.15 -8.38
N LYS A 104 8.34 -0.02 -9.04
CA LYS A 104 8.27 1.34 -8.46
C LYS A 104 6.97 1.65 -7.71
N ALA A 105 5.83 1.17 -8.21
CA ALA A 105 4.51 1.36 -7.58
C ALA A 105 4.37 0.69 -6.20
N VAL A 106 5.33 -0.15 -5.80
CA VAL A 106 5.38 -0.85 -4.52
C VAL A 106 6.24 -0.09 -3.51
N MET A 107 7.14 0.78 -3.94
CA MET A 107 8.10 1.48 -3.07
C MET A 107 7.42 2.26 -1.94
N ALA A 108 6.34 2.99 -2.23
CA ALA A 108 5.59 3.69 -1.18
C ALA A 108 5.02 2.76 -0.10
N ARG A 109 4.79 1.48 -0.43
CA ARG A 109 4.34 0.47 0.55
C ARG A 109 5.50 -0.17 1.29
N LEU A 110 6.63 -0.37 0.61
CA LEU A 110 7.87 -0.84 1.24
C LEU A 110 8.37 0.19 2.27
N HIS A 111 8.33 1.48 1.94
CA HIS A 111 8.62 2.58 2.86
C HIS A 111 7.74 2.53 4.11
N GLN A 112 6.43 2.31 3.94
CA GLN A 112 5.53 2.19 5.08
C GLN A 112 5.86 0.98 5.95
N ALA A 113 6.18 -0.17 5.36
CA ALA A 113 6.63 -1.34 6.12
C ALA A 113 7.97 -1.10 6.85
N ALA A 114 8.86 -0.31 6.26
CA ALA A 114 10.09 0.10 6.94
C ALA A 114 9.79 0.95 8.18
N ILE A 115 8.87 1.93 8.07
CA ILE A 115 8.39 2.72 9.21
C ILE A 115 7.72 1.84 10.27
N ASP A 116 6.92 0.85 9.84
CA ASP A 116 6.17 -0.04 10.73
C ASP A 116 7.06 -1.13 11.36
N GLY A 117 8.35 -1.20 11.01
CA GLY A 117 9.30 -2.20 11.53
C GLY A 117 9.05 -3.62 11.00
N ASP A 118 8.37 -3.76 9.87
CA ASP A 118 8.00 -5.05 9.30
C ASP A 118 9.18 -5.74 8.60
N ARG A 119 9.04 -7.05 8.42
CA ARG A 119 9.91 -7.88 7.57
C ARG A 119 9.21 -8.26 6.27
N VAL A 120 10.04 -8.53 5.26
CA VAL A 120 9.61 -8.87 3.91
C VAL A 120 10.33 -10.11 3.38
N ALA A 121 9.61 -10.92 2.61
CA ALA A 121 10.16 -12.00 1.79
C ALA A 121 9.57 -11.93 0.39
N PHE A 122 10.28 -12.47 -0.57
CA PHE A 122 9.92 -12.35 -1.98
C PHE A 122 9.82 -13.72 -2.64
N THR A 123 8.95 -13.80 -3.64
CA THR A 123 8.94 -14.90 -4.59
C THR A 123 8.97 -14.28 -5.98
N LEU A 124 10.01 -14.57 -6.75
CA LEU A 124 10.10 -14.21 -8.15
C LEU A 124 9.66 -15.37 -9.01
N THR A 125 8.90 -15.07 -10.06
CA THR A 125 8.50 -16.03 -11.09
C THR A 125 9.18 -15.66 -12.40
N PHE A 126 9.80 -16.63 -13.05
CA PHE A 126 10.53 -16.48 -14.30
C PHE A 126 9.93 -17.37 -15.39
N ASP A 127 10.18 -16.99 -16.65
CA ASP A 127 9.92 -17.87 -17.78
C ASP A 127 10.78 -19.15 -17.70
N LYS A 128 10.31 -20.22 -18.34
CA LYS A 128 10.97 -21.54 -18.38
C LYS A 128 12.42 -21.52 -18.89
N ARG A 129 12.82 -20.46 -19.60
CA ARG A 129 14.20 -20.26 -20.10
C ARG A 129 15.18 -19.77 -19.04
N ALA A 130 14.70 -19.29 -17.89
CA ALA A 130 15.59 -18.91 -16.80
C ALA A 130 16.31 -20.16 -16.25
N GLN A 131 17.59 -20.00 -15.93
CA GLN A 131 18.41 -21.06 -15.36
C GLN A 131 18.56 -20.78 -13.87
N LEU A 132 17.66 -21.36 -13.08
CA LEU A 132 17.70 -21.28 -11.63
C LEU A 132 18.45 -22.45 -11.02
N THR A 133 19.05 -22.19 -9.89
CA THR A 133 19.73 -23.16 -9.04
C THR A 133 19.10 -23.12 -7.65
N MET A 134 18.99 -24.29 -7.03
CA MET A 134 18.64 -24.45 -5.63
C MET A 134 19.69 -23.77 -4.75
N SER A 135 19.37 -23.59 -3.48
CA SER A 135 20.30 -23.01 -2.50
C SER A 135 21.58 -23.81 -2.30
N ASP A 136 21.57 -25.11 -2.63
CA ASP A 136 22.73 -26.01 -2.60
C ASP A 136 23.52 -26.03 -3.92
N GLY A 137 23.16 -25.20 -4.90
CA GLY A 137 23.79 -25.11 -6.21
C GLY A 137 23.26 -26.11 -7.25
N THR A 138 22.32 -26.98 -6.87
CA THR A 138 21.74 -27.95 -7.81
C THR A 138 20.88 -27.23 -8.86
N PRO A 139 21.10 -27.42 -10.18
CA PRO A 139 20.24 -26.85 -11.21
C PRO A 139 18.80 -27.32 -11.07
N ILE A 140 17.85 -26.39 -11.13
CA ILE A 140 16.43 -26.73 -11.19
C ILE A 140 16.12 -27.17 -12.63
N PRO A 141 15.70 -28.43 -12.87
CA PRO A 141 15.43 -28.90 -14.21
C PRO A 141 14.29 -28.09 -14.83
N PRO A 142 14.41 -27.65 -16.10
CA PRO A 142 13.31 -27.00 -16.78
C PRO A 142 12.18 -28.02 -17.02
N ASP A 143 11.11 -27.95 -16.24
CA ASP A 143 9.93 -28.81 -16.35
C ASP A 143 8.96 -28.37 -17.47
N GLY A 144 9.38 -27.40 -18.29
CA GLY A 144 8.58 -26.76 -19.32
C GLY A 144 7.62 -25.68 -18.81
N LYS A 145 7.57 -25.40 -17.50
CA LYS A 145 6.73 -24.38 -16.87
C LYS A 145 7.54 -23.21 -16.32
N GLU A 146 6.82 -22.22 -15.78
CA GLU A 146 7.40 -21.08 -15.06
C GLU A 146 8.22 -21.57 -13.86
N GLN A 147 9.39 -20.98 -13.66
CA GLN A 147 10.26 -21.31 -12.53
C GLN A 147 10.13 -20.25 -11.44
N THR A 148 10.31 -20.63 -10.18
CA THR A 148 10.20 -19.68 -9.06
C THR A 148 11.46 -19.68 -8.19
N ALA A 149 11.82 -18.50 -7.70
CA ALA A 149 12.88 -18.31 -6.73
C ALA A 149 12.33 -17.62 -5.48
N GLU A 150 12.40 -18.30 -4.35
CA GLU A 150 12.07 -17.71 -3.05
C GLU A 150 13.29 -17.03 -2.42
N ILE A 151 13.10 -15.81 -1.92
CA ILE A 151 14.14 -14.97 -1.30
C ILE A 151 13.65 -14.59 0.10
N GLY A 152 14.23 -15.24 1.11
CA GLY A 152 13.78 -15.19 2.49
C GLY A 152 12.52 -16.03 2.73
N ASN A 153 12.23 -16.32 4.00
CA ASN A 153 10.98 -16.94 4.45
C ASN A 153 10.49 -16.28 5.76
N LYS A 154 9.44 -16.80 6.39
CA LYS A 154 8.88 -16.20 7.63
C LYS A 154 9.90 -16.11 8.78
N GLY A 155 10.93 -16.97 8.80
CA GLY A 155 12.02 -16.96 9.77
C GLY A 155 13.28 -16.20 9.32
N SER A 156 13.49 -16.02 8.01
CA SER A 156 14.69 -15.41 7.41
C SER A 156 14.40 -14.23 6.48
N GLY A 157 13.24 -13.59 6.64
CA GLY A 157 12.87 -12.40 5.88
C GLY A 157 13.81 -11.24 6.16
N PHE A 158 13.87 -10.29 5.24
CA PHE A 158 14.67 -9.09 5.39
C PHE A 158 13.90 -8.03 6.17
N PRO A 159 14.56 -7.22 7.01
CA PRO A 159 13.97 -5.97 7.47
C PRO A 159 13.53 -5.12 6.27
N ALA A 160 12.31 -4.58 6.27
CA ALA A 160 11.80 -3.79 5.16
C ALA A 160 12.67 -2.54 4.90
N ALA A 161 13.21 -1.93 5.95
CA ALA A 161 14.14 -0.80 5.87
C ALA A 161 15.43 -1.15 5.13
N TYR A 162 15.99 -2.34 5.38
CA TYR A 162 17.18 -2.82 4.67
C TYR A 162 16.91 -2.94 3.16
N VAL A 163 15.79 -3.55 2.79
CA VAL A 163 15.43 -3.72 1.37
C VAL A 163 15.16 -2.37 0.71
N GLU A 164 14.46 -1.47 1.39
CA GLU A 164 14.21 -0.12 0.88
C GLU A 164 15.51 0.62 0.55
N GLN A 165 16.48 0.56 1.45
CA GLN A 165 17.79 1.19 1.26
C GLN A 165 18.55 0.54 0.09
N LYS A 166 18.61 -0.79 0.03
CA LYS A 166 19.43 -1.50 -0.95
C LYS A 166 18.88 -1.46 -2.37
N CYS A 167 17.56 -1.38 -2.53
CA CYS A 167 17.00 -1.41 -3.88
C CYS A 167 17.03 -0.05 -4.61
N ALA A 168 17.29 1.07 -3.91
CA ALA A 168 17.42 2.41 -4.51
C ALA A 168 16.30 2.78 -5.51
N GLY A 169 15.08 2.26 -5.29
CA GLY A 169 13.91 2.48 -6.15
C GLY A 169 13.70 1.49 -7.29
N ASP A 170 14.59 0.51 -7.47
CA ASP A 170 14.44 -0.64 -8.36
C ASP A 170 14.52 -1.97 -7.57
N LEU A 171 13.36 -2.39 -7.05
CA LEU A 171 13.24 -3.62 -6.28
C LEU A 171 13.55 -4.86 -7.13
N VAL A 172 13.14 -4.88 -8.39
CA VAL A 172 13.31 -6.06 -9.25
C VAL A 172 14.77 -6.24 -9.63
N GLY A 173 15.45 -5.16 -10.04
CA GLY A 173 16.87 -5.19 -10.34
C GLY A 173 17.70 -5.66 -9.14
N TRP A 174 17.39 -5.17 -7.94
CA TRP A 174 18.05 -5.61 -6.72
C TRP A 174 17.83 -7.10 -6.42
N LEU A 175 16.60 -7.62 -6.54
CA LEU A 175 16.31 -9.03 -6.28
C LEU A 175 16.97 -9.97 -7.31
N VAL A 176 17.02 -9.56 -8.58
CA VAL A 176 17.72 -10.31 -9.64
C VAL A 176 19.21 -10.37 -9.33
N ARG A 177 19.82 -9.24 -8.98
CA ARG A 177 21.24 -9.19 -8.59
C ARG A 177 21.51 -10.03 -7.34
N TYR A 178 20.65 -9.96 -6.33
CA TYR A 178 20.76 -10.80 -5.13
C TYR A 178 20.77 -12.30 -5.47
N LEU A 179 19.92 -12.75 -6.41
CA LEU A 179 19.93 -14.15 -6.85
C LEU A 179 21.20 -14.51 -7.61
N MET A 180 21.73 -13.61 -8.43
CA MET A 180 22.98 -13.83 -9.16
C MET A 180 24.18 -13.91 -8.21
N ASP A 181 24.29 -12.97 -7.27
CA ASP A 181 25.36 -12.92 -6.27
C ASP A 181 25.32 -14.17 -5.38
N ALA A 182 24.13 -14.73 -5.13
CA ALA A 182 23.95 -16.00 -4.42
C ALA A 182 24.13 -17.26 -5.30
N ASN A 183 24.53 -17.12 -6.57
CA ASN A 183 24.62 -18.19 -7.56
C ASN A 183 23.32 -19.03 -7.68
N ARG A 184 22.16 -18.37 -7.53
CA ARG A 184 20.81 -18.94 -7.65
C ARG A 184 20.13 -18.62 -8.99
N LEU A 185 20.74 -17.74 -9.78
CA LEU A 185 20.35 -17.39 -11.14
C LEU A 185 21.63 -17.27 -11.99
N GLN A 186 21.77 -18.13 -13.00
CA GLN A 186 23.03 -18.26 -13.77
C GLN A 186 23.28 -17.08 -14.74
N ALA A 187 22.22 -16.44 -15.22
CA ALA A 187 22.31 -15.30 -16.13
C ALA A 187 21.19 -14.29 -15.84
N PRO A 188 21.40 -12.98 -16.10
CA PRO A 188 20.37 -11.98 -15.92
C PRO A 188 19.10 -12.35 -16.68
N ALA A 189 17.99 -12.48 -15.94
CA ALA A 189 16.69 -12.79 -16.49
C ALA A 189 15.64 -11.86 -15.88
N MET A 190 14.70 -11.38 -16.69
CA MET A 190 13.61 -10.55 -16.21
C MET A 190 12.50 -11.43 -15.62
N PRO A 191 12.10 -11.24 -14.36
CA PRO A 191 10.95 -11.94 -13.80
C PRO A 191 9.66 -11.55 -14.51
N ILE A 192 8.77 -12.52 -14.69
CA ILE A 192 7.40 -12.32 -15.19
C ILE A 192 6.39 -12.10 -14.06
N GLY A 193 6.76 -12.48 -12.83
CA GLY A 193 5.96 -12.31 -11.63
C GLY A 193 6.81 -11.95 -10.41
N LEU A 194 6.19 -11.25 -9.46
CA LEU A 194 6.76 -10.94 -8.16
C LEU A 194 5.65 -10.99 -7.11
N GLU A 195 5.89 -11.75 -6.04
CA GLU A 195 5.07 -11.76 -4.83
C GLU A 195 5.88 -11.28 -3.64
N ILE A 196 5.24 -10.50 -2.77
CA ILE A 196 5.86 -9.91 -1.58
C ILE A 196 5.05 -10.32 -0.36
N ARG A 197 5.69 -11.02 0.57
CA ARG A 197 5.12 -11.41 1.86
C ARG A 197 5.60 -10.42 2.90
N VAL A 198 4.69 -9.89 3.72
CA VAL A 198 5.00 -8.88 4.74
C VAL A 198 4.45 -9.33 6.08
N TRP A 199 5.26 -9.25 7.13
CA TRP A 199 4.82 -9.54 8.50
C TRP A 199 5.58 -8.70 9.51
N ASN A 200 4.95 -8.48 10.66
CA ASN A 200 5.62 -7.92 11.80
C ASN A 200 6.35 -9.06 12.54
N PRO A 201 7.67 -8.98 12.75
CA PRO A 201 8.39 -9.97 13.54
C PRO A 201 7.94 -9.95 15.00
N ASP A 202 8.05 -11.09 15.68
CA ASP A 202 7.90 -11.11 17.14
C ASP A 202 8.96 -10.16 17.75
N PRO A 203 8.63 -9.28 18.71
CA PRO A 203 9.59 -8.38 19.34
C PRO A 203 10.87 -9.07 19.87
N LYS A 204 10.82 -10.36 20.21
CA LYS A 204 12.01 -11.14 20.60
C LYS A 204 12.98 -11.40 19.44
N GLN A 205 12.47 -11.45 18.21
CA GLN A 205 13.28 -11.66 17.01
C GLN A 205 13.94 -10.35 16.60
N THR A 206 13.21 -9.23 16.67
CA THR A 206 13.73 -7.88 16.44
C THR A 206 14.93 -7.52 17.33
N ALA A 207 14.95 -8.00 18.58
CA ALA A 207 16.06 -7.80 19.51
C ALA A 207 17.34 -8.54 19.09
N ARG A 208 17.24 -9.75 18.51
CA ARG A 208 18.40 -10.52 18.03
C ARG A 208 19.04 -9.91 16.78
N ASP A 209 18.22 -9.45 15.83
CA ASP A 209 18.77 -8.84 14.61
C ASP A 209 19.41 -7.46 14.86
N ALA A 210 19.00 -6.74 15.91
CA ALA A 210 19.65 -5.49 16.33
C ALA A 210 21.06 -5.75 16.89
N GLU A 211 21.30 -6.92 17.48
CA GLU A 211 22.61 -7.37 17.95
C GLU A 211 23.49 -7.85 16.78
N ASP A 212 22.96 -8.67 15.87
CA ASP A 212 23.70 -9.13 14.68
C ASP A 212 24.04 -7.99 13.70
N GLY A 213 23.18 -6.98 13.58
CA GLY A 213 23.41 -5.80 12.74
C GLY A 213 24.53 -4.87 13.24
N LEU A 214 24.93 -5.00 14.51
CA LEU A 214 26.04 -4.25 15.10
C LEU A 214 27.40 -4.95 14.85
N GLN A 215 27.41 -6.28 14.73
CA GLN A 215 28.65 -7.05 14.53
C GLN A 215 29.19 -6.98 13.10
N VAL A 216 28.34 -6.78 12.08
CA VAL A 216 28.80 -6.63 10.68
C VAL A 216 29.53 -5.30 10.44
N SER A 217 29.46 -4.34 11.37
CA SER A 217 30.15 -3.05 11.29
C SER A 217 31.56 -3.02 11.92
N GLU A 218 31.98 -4.02 12.69
CA GLU A 218 33.30 -3.99 13.36
C GLU A 218 34.41 -4.74 12.60
N ASP A 219 34.09 -5.63 11.67
CA ASP A 219 35.09 -6.47 10.98
C ASP A 219 35.66 -5.90 9.66
N ASN A 220 35.28 -4.67 9.26
CA ASN A 220 35.74 -4.07 8.00
C ASN A 220 36.84 -2.99 8.14
N ASP A 221 37.45 -2.82 9.31
CA ASP A 221 38.44 -1.76 9.55
C ASP A 221 39.79 -2.27 10.10
N ALA A 222 40.22 -3.47 9.68
CA ALA A 222 41.54 -3.99 10.00
C ALA A 222 42.18 -4.66 8.76
N GLY A 223 42.83 -3.86 7.91
CA GLY A 223 43.65 -4.44 6.85
C GLY A 223 44.05 -3.51 5.71
N THR A 224 44.64 -2.35 6.01
CA THR A 224 45.47 -1.67 5.01
C THR A 224 46.65 -1.01 5.69
N ASP A 225 47.67 -1.79 5.98
CA ASP A 225 49.04 -1.31 5.95
C ASP A 225 49.97 -2.52 5.82
N GLN A 226 50.55 -2.74 4.64
CA GLN A 226 51.94 -3.19 4.51
C GLN A 226 52.50 -2.75 3.15
N SER A 227 53.73 -2.26 3.25
CA SER A 227 54.57 -1.55 2.30
C SER A 227 55.13 -2.41 1.17
#